data_AF-A0A965X739-F1
#
_entry.id   AF-A0A965X739-F1
#
_cell.length_a   1.000
_cell.length_b   1.000
_cell.length_c   1.000
_cell.angle_alpha   90.00
_cell.angle_beta   90.00
_cell.angle_gamma   90.00
#
_symmetry.space_group_name_H-M   'P 1'
#
loop_
_entity.id
_entity.type
_entity.pdbx_description
1 polymer ?
#
loop_
_entity_poly.entity_id
_entity_poly.type
_entity_poly.pdbx_seq_one_letter_code
_entity_poly.pdbx_strand_id
1 'polypeptide(L)' 'LAPGEIMKVDTGNVAAFEASVSYSSEMVKGFANVLFGGEGLFLTTLKGPGKVWLQTMSISELASRIIPFIPDRS' A
#
# COMPACT_ATOMS: atom_id res chain seq x y z
N LEU A 1 -15.35 -0.22 -7.31
CA LEU A 1 -15.07 -1.26 -8.32
C LEU A 1 -16.38 -1.86 -8.79
N ALA A 2 -16.64 -1.81 -10.09
CA ALA A 2 -17.69 -2.56 -10.75
C ALA A 2 -17.38 -4.08 -10.73
N PRO A 3 -18.37 -4.96 -10.97
CA PRO A 3 -18.12 -6.40 -11.06
C PRO A 3 -17.02 -6.73 -12.07
N GLY A 4 -15.97 -7.41 -11.62
CA GLY A 4 -14.85 -7.81 -12.47
C GLY A 4 -13.82 -6.71 -12.76
N GLU A 5 -14.06 -5.47 -12.37
CA GLU A 5 -13.09 -4.37 -12.49
C GLU A 5 -11.86 -4.66 -11.61
N ILE A 6 -10.67 -4.44 -12.16
CA ILE A 6 -9.40 -4.70 -11.50
C ILE A 6 -8.68 -3.38 -11.25
N MET A 7 -8.23 -3.20 -10.01
CA MET A 7 -7.41 -2.06 -9.59
C MET A 7 -6.11 -2.59 -8.99
N LYS A 8 -4.98 -2.08 -9.48
CA LYS A 8 -3.66 -2.37 -8.93
C LYS A 8 -3.19 -1.16 -8.12
N VAL A 9 -2.78 -1.39 -6.88
CA VAL A 9 -2.42 -0.35 -5.93
C VAL A 9 -1.21 -0.80 -5.13
N ASP A 10 -0.44 0.15 -4.61
CA ASP A 10 0.54 -0.15 -3.57
C ASP A 10 -0.21 -0.71 -2.34
N THR A 11 0.31 -1.79 -1.79
CA THR A 11 -0.27 -2.48 -0.62
C THR A 11 -0.27 -1.57 0.59
N GLY A 12 0.78 -0.75 0.78
CA GLY A 12 0.86 0.22 1.87
C GLY A 12 -0.23 1.29 1.80
N ASN A 13 -0.82 1.49 0.62
CA ASN A 13 -1.85 2.51 0.37
C ASN A 13 -3.28 1.97 0.48
N VAL A 14 -3.49 0.67 0.72
CA VAL A 14 -4.83 0.12 0.97
C VAL A 14 -5.22 0.35 2.42
N ALA A 15 -6.28 1.12 2.66
CA ALA A 15 -6.79 1.38 4.01
C ALA A 15 -7.90 0.39 4.41
N ALA A 16 -8.87 0.16 3.52
CA ALA A 16 -9.96 -0.78 3.71
C ALA A 16 -10.60 -1.18 2.38
N PHE A 17 -11.35 -2.28 2.36
CA PHE A 17 -12.18 -2.70 1.23
C PHE A 17 -13.38 -3.52 1.73
N GLU A 18 -14.47 -3.52 0.95
CA GLU A 18 -15.64 -4.35 1.25
C GLU A 18 -15.34 -5.84 1.06
N ALA A 19 -16.01 -6.71 1.82
CA ALA A 19 -15.79 -8.17 1.78
C ALA A 19 -16.06 -8.81 0.41
N SER A 20 -16.83 -8.15 -0.46
CA SER A 20 -17.10 -8.58 -1.84
C SER A 20 -15.92 -8.34 -2.80
N VAL A 21 -14.91 -7.57 -2.38
CA VAL A 21 -13.71 -7.29 -3.16
C VAL A 21 -12.69 -8.41 -2.95
N SER A 22 -12.25 -9.03 -4.04
CA SER A 22 -11.17 -10.01 -4.02
C SER A 22 -9.82 -9.30 -3.91
N TYR A 23 -8.97 -9.80 -3.01
CA TYR A 23 -7.64 -9.26 -2.71
C TYR A 23 -6.56 -10.29 -3.04
N SER A 24 -5.50 -9.87 -3.75
CA SER A 24 -4.28 -10.64 -3.94
C SER A 24 -3.08 -9.72 -3.84
N SER A 25 -2.12 -10.02 -2.94
CA SER A 25 -0.87 -9.29 -2.82
C SER A 25 0.30 -10.13 -3.31
N GLU A 26 1.07 -9.57 -4.25
CA GLU A 26 2.30 -10.18 -4.74
C GLU A 26 3.49 -9.36 -4.27
N MET A 27 4.39 -10.00 -3.53
CA MET A 27 5.68 -9.40 -3.21
C MET A 27 6.55 -9.48 -4.46
N VAL A 28 6.91 -8.32 -5.02
CA VAL A 28 7.85 -8.27 -6.15
C VAL A 28 9.25 -8.60 -5.62
N LYS A 29 9.67 -9.86 -5.76
CA LYS A 29 11.01 -10.29 -5.35
C LYS A 29 12.06 -9.78 -6.35
N GLY A 30 13.02 -8.97 -5.90
CA GLY A 30 14.19 -8.59 -6.71
C GLY A 30 14.64 -7.14 -6.53
N PHE A 31 15.62 -6.73 -7.34
CA PHE A 31 16.39 -5.46 -7.37
C PHE A 31 15.57 -4.16 -7.17
N ALA A 32 14.24 -4.21 -7.37
CA ALA A 32 13.33 -3.11 -7.07
C ALA A 32 13.25 -2.75 -5.56
N ASN A 33 13.40 -3.71 -4.64
CA ASN A 33 13.44 -3.44 -3.19
C ASN A 33 14.63 -2.53 -2.78
N VAL A 34 15.68 -2.47 -3.61
CA VAL A 34 16.88 -1.66 -3.37
C VAL A 34 16.75 -0.26 -3.97
N LEU A 35 15.97 -0.10 -5.06
CA LEU A 35 15.81 1.18 -5.76
C LEU A 35 14.87 2.17 -5.05
N PHE A 36 14.03 1.70 -4.11
CA PHE A 36 13.13 2.53 -3.30
C PHE A 36 13.57 2.65 -1.83
N GLY A 37 14.88 2.63 -1.57
CA GLY A 37 15.41 2.94 -0.23
C GLY A 37 15.16 1.88 0.84
N GLY A 38 14.88 0.62 0.47
CA GLY A 38 14.67 -0.49 1.39
C GLY A 38 13.20 -0.74 1.76
N GLU A 39 12.26 0.08 1.29
CA GLU A 39 10.83 -0.23 1.34
C GLU A 39 10.50 -1.23 0.22
N GLY A 40 10.05 -2.44 0.58
CA GLY A 40 9.67 -3.44 -0.41
C GLY A 40 8.50 -2.96 -1.25
N LEU A 41 8.55 -3.16 -2.57
CA LEU A 41 7.43 -2.79 -3.46
C LEU A 41 6.38 -3.91 -3.42
N PHE A 42 5.26 -3.68 -2.75
CA PHE A 42 4.17 -4.65 -2.65
C PHE A 42 3.00 -4.19 -3.53
N LEU A 43 2.75 -4.90 -4.63
CA LEU A 43 1.62 -4.58 -5.49
C LEU A 43 0.42 -5.44 -5.09
N THR A 44 -0.66 -4.78 -4.67
CA THR A 44 -1.95 -5.41 -4.40
C THR A 44 -2.86 -5.28 -5.61
N THR A 45 -3.52 -6.37 -5.96
CA THR A 45 -4.61 -6.42 -6.95
C THR A 45 -5.93 -6.56 -6.21
N LEU A 46 -6.84 -5.60 -6.45
CA LEU A 46 -8.20 -5.58 -5.94
C LEU A 46 -9.17 -5.79 -7.10
N LYS A 47 -10.08 -6.75 -6.97
CA LYS A 47 -11.08 -7.05 -8.01
C LYS A 47 -12.50 -6.94 -7.45
N GLY A 48 -13.34 -6.13 -8.09
CA GLY A 48 -14.70 -5.86 -7.65
C GLY A 48 -15.69 -7.02 -7.88
N PRO A 49 -16.95 -6.85 -7.42
CA PRO A 49 -17.57 -5.57 -7.07
C PRO A 49 -17.32 -5.12 -5.62
N GLY A 50 -17.35 -3.81 -5.40
CA GLY A 50 -17.35 -3.21 -4.05
C GLY A 50 -16.54 -1.93 -3.95
N LYS A 51 -16.56 -1.32 -2.76
CA LYS A 51 -15.79 -0.12 -2.42
C LYS A 51 -14.42 -0.48 -1.88
N VAL A 52 -13.47 0.40 -2.18
CA VAL A 52 -12.09 0.37 -1.71
C VAL A 52 -11.77 1.77 -1.21
N TRP A 53 -11.11 1.86 -0.06
CA TRP A 53 -10.58 3.09 0.51
C TRP A 53 -9.06 3.03 0.49
N LEU A 54 -8.45 4.06 -0.11
CA LEU A 54 -7.01 4.19 -0.23
C LEU A 54 -6.53 5.37 0.62
N GLN A 55 -5.34 5.22 1.18
CA GLN A 55 -4.58 6.31 1.78
C GLN A 55 -3.55 6.85 0.78
N THR A 56 -3.24 8.13 0.88
CA THR A 56 -2.33 8.82 -0.06
C THR A 56 -0.86 8.50 0.19
N MET A 57 -0.50 8.20 1.43
CA MET A 57 0.85 7.80 1.84
C MET A 57 0.73 6.50 2.64
N SER A 58 1.70 5.61 2.51
CA SER A 58 1.80 4.46 3.40
C SER A 58 2.17 4.89 4.82
N ILE A 59 1.89 4.05 5.81
CA ILE A 59 2.30 4.32 7.20
C ILE A 59 3.83 4.45 7.31
N SER A 60 4.58 3.67 6.51
CA SER A 60 6.04 3.72 6.48
C SER A 60 6.54 5.07 5.96
N GLU A 61 5.94 5.56 4.86
CA GLU A 61 6.29 6.87 4.30
C GLU A 61 5.91 8.00 5.26
N LEU A 62 4.73 7.93 5.88
CA LEU A 62 4.29 8.88 6.89
C LEU A 62 5.29 8.92 8.07
N ALA A 63 5.69 7.77 8.60
CA ALA A 63 6.66 7.68 9.68
C ALA A 63 8.01 8.27 9.26
N SER A 64 8.53 7.89 8.10
CA SER A 64 9.78 8.42 7.55
C SER A 64 9.78 9.94 7.40
N ARG A 65 8.64 10.54 7.05
CA ARG A 65 8.48 12.00 6.96
C ARG A 65 8.32 12.69 8.31
N ILE A 66 7.78 12.01 9.31
CA ILE A 66 7.56 12.58 10.66
C ILE A 66 8.81 12.43 11.54
N ILE A 67 9.58 11.34 11.42
CA ILE A 67 10.76 11.03 12.26
C ILE A 67 11.70 12.24 12.46
N PRO A 68 12.08 13.02 11.43
CA PRO A 68 12.98 14.17 11.61
C PRO A 68 12.44 15.27 12.52
N PHE A 69 11.13 15.28 12.79
CA PHE A 69 10.44 16.26 13.62
C PHE A 69 10.04 15.71 14.99
N ILE A 70 10.27 14.42 15.26
CA ILE A 70 10.02 13.84 16.59
C ILE A 70 11.19 14.25 17.49
N PRO A 71 10.94 14.97 18.60
CA PRO A 71 12.00 15.36 19.51
C PRO A 71 12.59 14.12 20.18
N ASP A 72 13.91 13.99 20.13
CA ASP A 72 14.63 13.02 20.96
C ASP A 72 14.50 13.42 22.44
N ARG A 73 14.24 12.45 23.31
CA ARG A 73 14.31 12.67 24.76
C ARG A 73 15.76 12.99 25.09
N SER A 74 16.03 14.25 25.45
CA SER A 74 17.24 14.67 26.17
C SER A 74 17.11 14.33 27.64
#